data_AF-W3X5D2-F1
#
_entry.id   AF-W3X5D2-F1
#
_cell.length_a   1.000
_cell.length_b   1.000
_cell.length_c   1.000
_cell.angle_alpha   90.00
_cell.angle_beta   90.00
_cell.angle_gamma   90.00
#
_symmetry.space_group_name_H-M   'P 1'
#
loop_
_entity.id
_entity.type
_entity.pdbx_description
1 polymer ?
#
loop_
_entity_poly.entity_id
_entity_poly.type
_entity_poly.pdbx_seq_one_letter_code
_entity_poly.pdbx_strand_id
1 'polypeptide(L)'
;MRFISTLSLCILPAAALAVPVADKRQDDVEAVTDEILFDITLPEFTTRRNAEDPSYLDWTSDGCTDSPDNPLGFPYEPACNRHDFGYTNYREQSRFTVSAKASIDSNFKDDLYYQCEVNGSFESICEALADVYYAAVVEFGGDDATPGKRSSLYEEKLAIYNQLVAEAVAKGELVLPETA
;
A
#
# COMPACT_ATOMS: atom_id res chain seq x y z
N MET A 1 9.77 55.64 65.35
CA MET A 1 10.71 54.51 65.14
C MET A 1 10.21 53.76 63.90
N ARG A 2 10.99 53.76 62.81
CA ARG A 2 10.66 53.11 61.53
C ARG A 2 10.92 51.61 61.65
N PHE A 3 10.01 50.74 61.22
CA PHE A 3 10.36 49.41 60.73
C PHE A 3 9.51 49.02 59.52
N ILE A 4 10.20 48.37 58.59
CA ILE A 4 9.95 48.27 57.14
C ILE A 4 8.92 47.17 56.86
N SER A 5 7.92 47.48 56.03
CA SER A 5 6.97 46.51 55.47
C SER A 5 7.65 45.72 54.36
N THR A 6 7.95 44.44 54.57
CA THR A 6 8.50 43.55 53.54
C THR A 6 7.38 43.09 52.60
N LEU A 7 7.39 43.61 51.38
CA LEU A 7 6.53 43.15 50.29
C LEU A 7 7.14 41.87 49.71
N SER A 8 6.62 40.70 50.10
CA SER A 8 6.99 39.43 49.46
C SER A 8 6.41 39.37 48.05
N LEU A 9 7.30 39.44 47.06
CA LEU A 9 6.97 39.29 45.64
C LEU A 9 6.84 37.80 45.33
N CYS A 10 5.61 37.29 45.22
CA CYS A 10 5.34 35.97 44.69
C CYS A 10 5.64 35.96 43.19
N ILE A 11 6.79 35.40 42.81
CA ILE A 11 7.12 35.11 41.42
C ILE A 11 6.40 33.80 41.05
N LEU A 12 5.29 33.91 40.32
CA LEU A 12 4.67 32.76 39.66
C LEU A 12 5.57 32.36 38.47
N PRO A 13 6.04 31.10 38.36
CA PRO A 13 6.70 30.66 37.16
C PRO A 13 5.70 30.66 36.01
N ALA A 14 5.96 31.46 34.99
CA ALA A 14 5.22 31.38 33.73
C ALA A 14 5.54 30.04 33.08
N ALA A 15 4.63 29.07 33.17
CA ALA A 15 4.72 27.85 32.39
C ALA A 15 4.51 28.20 30.92
N ALA A 16 5.58 28.23 30.14
CA ALA A 16 5.50 28.31 28.69
C ALA A 16 4.92 26.98 28.17
N LEU A 17 3.70 27.01 27.64
CA LEU A 17 3.12 25.90 26.90
C LEU A 17 3.93 25.75 25.60
N ALA A 18 4.82 24.75 25.54
CA ALA A 18 5.43 24.34 24.29
C ALA A 18 4.34 23.68 23.43
N VAL A 19 3.95 24.34 22.34
CA VAL A 19 3.09 23.73 21.31
C VAL A 19 3.95 22.68 20.58
N PRO A 20 3.48 21.42 20.41
CA PRO A 20 4.27 20.41 19.73
C PRO A 20 4.33 20.75 18.24
N VAL A 21 5.48 21.20 17.76
CA VAL A 21 5.74 21.43 16.32
C VAL A 21 5.86 20.10 15.54
N ALA A 22 6.00 18.98 16.26
CA ALA A 22 6.09 17.64 15.67
C ALA A 22 4.79 17.16 15.02
N ASP A 23 3.63 17.60 15.53
CA ASP A 23 2.30 17.17 15.07
C ASP A 23 2.05 17.60 13.63
N LYS A 24 2.24 18.90 13.35
CA LYS A 24 1.98 19.48 12.03
C LYS A 24 2.86 18.89 10.90
N ARG A 25 4.14 18.60 11.18
CA ARG A 25 5.03 18.03 10.15
C ARG A 25 4.71 16.57 9.86
N GLN A 26 4.25 15.82 10.86
CA GLN A 26 3.80 14.46 10.67
C GLN A 26 2.50 14.43 9.86
N ASP A 27 1.54 15.30 10.19
CA ASP A 27 0.31 15.48 9.41
C ASP A 27 0.61 15.80 7.93
N ASP A 28 1.61 16.66 7.68
CA ASP A 28 2.05 16.98 6.32
C ASP A 28 2.63 15.76 5.57
N VAL A 29 3.39 14.89 6.25
CA VAL A 29 3.97 13.66 5.66
C VAL A 29 2.89 12.60 5.39
N GLU A 30 1.97 12.41 6.32
CA GLU A 30 0.85 11.47 6.17
C GLU A 30 -0.06 11.91 5.02
N ALA A 31 -0.37 13.20 4.92
CA ALA A 31 -1.17 13.75 3.82
C ALA A 31 -0.51 13.53 2.46
N VAL A 32 0.80 13.74 2.33
CA VAL A 32 1.52 13.49 1.07
C VAL A 32 1.58 12.00 0.74
N THR A 33 1.71 11.13 1.74
CA THR A 33 1.65 9.67 1.54
C THR A 33 0.28 9.25 1.01
N ASP A 34 -0.79 9.82 1.56
CA ASP A 34 -2.17 9.51 1.18
C ASP A 34 -2.49 10.06 -0.22
N GLU A 35 -2.01 11.26 -0.57
CA GLU A 35 -2.10 11.81 -1.92
C GLU A 35 -1.47 10.85 -2.94
N ILE A 36 -0.24 10.39 -2.68
CA ILE A 36 0.52 9.51 -3.58
C ILE A 36 -0.15 8.13 -3.72
N LEU A 37 -0.81 7.64 -2.68
CA LEU A 37 -1.51 6.36 -2.71
C LEU A 37 -2.86 6.45 -3.42
N PHE A 38 -3.68 7.43 -3.06
CA PHE A 38 -5.12 7.38 -3.32
C PHE A 38 -5.63 8.47 -4.27
N ASP A 39 -4.89 9.56 -4.45
CA ASP A 39 -5.38 10.72 -5.22
C ASP A 39 -4.69 10.88 -6.58
N ILE A 40 -3.58 10.17 -6.83
CA ILE A 40 -2.87 10.19 -8.10
C ILE A 40 -3.06 8.89 -8.90
N THR A 41 -2.84 9.00 -10.21
CA THR A 41 -2.90 7.85 -11.12
C THR A 41 -1.66 6.95 -10.98
N LEU A 42 -1.76 5.68 -11.33
CA LEU A 42 -0.62 4.75 -11.31
C LEU A 42 0.58 5.20 -12.18
N PRO A 43 0.38 5.80 -13.38
CA PRO A 43 1.49 6.40 -14.14
C PRO A 43 2.15 7.58 -13.43
N GLU A 44 1.38 8.41 -12.71
CA GLU A 44 1.92 9.51 -11.92
C GLU A 44 2.70 8.99 -10.72
N PHE A 45 2.18 7.99 -10.00
CA PHE A 45 2.90 7.28 -8.96
C PHE A 45 4.24 6.74 -9.46
N THR A 46 4.23 6.07 -10.62
CA THR A 46 5.45 5.52 -11.24
C THR A 46 6.48 6.62 -11.53
N THR A 47 6.02 7.79 -11.97
CA THR A 47 6.88 8.95 -12.21
C THR A 47 7.52 9.45 -10.90
N ARG A 48 6.73 9.56 -9.82
CA ARG A 48 7.21 9.97 -8.49
C ARG A 48 8.19 8.96 -7.90
N ARG A 49 7.87 7.66 -7.98
CA ARG A 49 8.74 6.57 -7.54
C ARG A 49 10.09 6.62 -8.25
N ASN A 50 10.10 6.73 -9.57
CA ASN A 50 11.34 6.76 -10.34
C ASN A 50 12.22 7.98 -10.02
N ALA A 51 11.61 9.05 -9.49
CA ALA A 51 12.31 10.25 -9.04
C ALA A 51 12.62 10.24 -7.54
N GLU A 52 12.13 9.26 -6.77
CA GLU A 52 12.10 9.24 -5.30
C GLU A 52 11.61 10.59 -4.74
N ASP A 53 10.51 11.12 -5.29
CA ASP A 53 9.98 12.44 -4.96
C ASP A 53 8.63 12.36 -4.22
N PRO A 54 8.55 12.76 -2.94
CA PRO A 54 9.63 13.37 -2.16
C PRO A 54 10.58 12.33 -1.54
N SER A 55 11.84 12.74 -1.36
CA SER A 55 12.92 11.84 -0.89
C SER A 55 12.89 11.49 0.60
N TYR A 56 11.92 12.04 1.35
CA TYR A 56 11.75 11.77 2.77
C TYR A 56 10.75 10.63 3.04
N LEU A 57 10.07 10.14 2.00
CA LEU A 57 9.23 8.94 2.07
C LEU A 57 10.05 7.72 1.70
N ASP A 58 9.62 6.56 2.20
CA ASP A 58 10.25 5.29 1.86
C ASP A 58 9.75 4.81 0.49
N TRP A 59 10.67 4.70 -0.47
CA TRP A 59 10.41 4.20 -1.82
C TRP A 59 10.93 2.78 -2.05
N THR A 60 11.39 2.10 -1.00
CA THR A 60 11.81 0.71 -1.06
C THR A 60 10.65 -0.20 -1.45
N SER A 61 10.96 -1.17 -2.31
CA SER A 61 9.99 -2.10 -2.86
C SER A 61 10.74 -3.34 -3.34
N ASP A 62 10.21 -4.52 -3.06
CA ASP A 62 10.66 -5.76 -3.69
C ASP A 62 9.82 -6.14 -4.91
N GLY A 63 8.87 -5.26 -5.27
CA GLY A 63 8.01 -5.43 -6.42
C GLY A 63 7.04 -6.58 -6.18
N CYS A 64 6.85 -7.43 -7.19
CA CYS A 64 5.98 -8.60 -7.03
C CYS A 64 6.75 -9.86 -6.56
N THR A 65 7.88 -9.73 -5.87
CA THR A 65 8.77 -10.89 -5.59
C THR A 65 8.11 -11.95 -4.70
N ASP A 66 7.40 -11.52 -3.65
CA ASP A 66 6.69 -12.42 -2.73
C ASP A 66 5.20 -12.64 -3.14
N SER A 67 4.85 -12.32 -4.38
CA SER A 67 3.50 -12.46 -4.92
C SER A 67 3.22 -13.85 -5.52
N PRO A 68 1.94 -14.23 -5.74
CA PRO A 68 1.60 -15.44 -6.49
C PRO A 68 2.23 -15.49 -7.89
N ASP A 69 2.39 -16.69 -8.46
CA ASP A 69 2.99 -16.85 -9.78
C ASP A 69 2.21 -16.10 -10.89
N ASN A 70 2.95 -15.43 -11.78
CA ASN A 70 2.42 -14.75 -12.96
C ASN A 70 3.05 -15.29 -14.25
N PRO A 71 2.68 -16.52 -14.65
CA PRO A 71 3.29 -17.20 -15.80
C PRO A 71 2.97 -16.53 -17.14
N LEU A 72 1.95 -15.68 -17.19
CA LEU A 72 1.55 -14.95 -18.39
C LEU A 72 2.24 -13.58 -18.52
N GLY A 73 3.03 -13.17 -17.52
CA GLY A 73 3.82 -11.95 -17.55
C GLY A 73 2.96 -10.68 -17.58
N PHE A 74 1.80 -10.69 -16.91
CA PHE A 74 1.00 -9.46 -16.78
C PHE A 74 1.80 -8.36 -16.07
N PRO A 75 1.73 -7.10 -16.51
CA PRO A 75 2.62 -6.03 -16.03
C PRO A 75 2.19 -5.45 -14.68
N TYR A 76 2.16 -6.28 -13.62
CA TYR A 76 1.72 -5.90 -12.28
C TYR A 76 2.76 -5.16 -11.45
N GLU A 77 4.00 -5.10 -11.91
CA GLU A 77 5.11 -4.49 -11.18
C GLU A 77 4.78 -3.07 -10.67
N PRO A 78 4.18 -2.15 -11.46
CA PRO A 78 3.83 -0.82 -10.91
C PRO A 78 2.78 -0.87 -9.80
N ALA A 79 1.83 -1.81 -9.84
CA ALA A 79 0.83 -2.00 -8.80
C ALA A 79 1.47 -2.50 -7.50
N CYS A 80 2.35 -3.51 -7.58
CA CYS A 80 3.09 -4.04 -6.43
C CYS A 80 3.94 -2.94 -5.78
N ASN A 81 4.61 -2.12 -6.60
CA ASN A 81 5.39 -0.99 -6.11
C ASN A 81 4.56 0.05 -5.31
N ARG A 82 3.32 0.32 -5.71
CA ARG A 82 2.44 1.23 -4.97
C ARG A 82 1.88 0.60 -3.70
N HIS A 83 1.64 -0.70 -3.71
CA HIS A 83 1.28 -1.47 -2.52
C HIS A 83 2.38 -1.44 -1.46
N ASP A 84 3.62 -1.73 -1.85
CA ASP A 84 4.82 -1.67 -1.00
C ASP A 84 5.03 -0.28 -0.41
N PHE A 85 4.91 0.76 -1.23
CA PHE A 85 4.99 2.14 -0.77
C PHE A 85 3.99 2.41 0.36
N GLY A 86 2.74 1.96 0.22
CA GLY A 86 1.73 2.12 1.27
C GLY A 86 2.07 1.33 2.53
N TYR A 87 2.45 0.08 2.37
CA TYR A 87 2.79 -0.83 3.47
C TYR A 87 3.97 -0.32 4.30
N THR A 88 5.04 0.14 3.66
CA THR A 88 6.24 0.60 4.34
C THR A 88 6.01 1.96 5.00
N ASN A 89 5.50 2.95 4.28
CA ASN A 89 5.29 4.29 4.84
C ASN A 89 4.27 4.31 5.98
N TYR A 90 3.16 3.55 5.87
CA TYR A 90 2.19 3.48 6.97
C TYR A 90 2.77 2.82 8.23
N ARG A 91 3.72 1.88 8.08
CA ARG A 91 4.43 1.28 9.22
C ARG A 91 5.39 2.27 9.86
N GLU A 92 6.20 2.97 9.07
CA GLU A 92 7.10 4.01 9.57
C GLU A 92 6.35 5.14 10.28
N GLN A 93 5.18 5.49 9.75
CA GLN A 93 4.27 6.49 10.31
C GLN A 93 3.42 5.95 11.47
N SER A 94 3.63 4.70 11.90
CA SER A 94 2.94 4.07 13.04
C SER A 94 1.40 4.06 12.92
N ARG A 95 0.88 4.01 11.68
CA ARG A 95 -0.55 4.05 11.36
C ARG A 95 -1.04 2.89 10.49
N PHE A 96 -0.25 1.83 10.38
CA PHE A 96 -0.62 0.60 9.68
C PHE A 96 -1.65 -0.23 10.48
N THR A 97 -2.90 0.23 10.46
CA THR A 97 -4.06 -0.41 11.10
C THR A 97 -4.77 -1.39 10.16
N VAL A 98 -5.70 -2.19 10.68
CA VAL A 98 -6.57 -3.07 9.88
C VAL A 98 -7.29 -2.32 8.76
N SER A 99 -7.82 -1.12 9.06
CA SER A 99 -8.52 -0.30 8.07
C SER A 99 -7.57 0.30 7.04
N ALA A 100 -6.39 0.75 7.46
CA ALA A 100 -5.38 1.26 6.55
C ALA A 100 -4.91 0.18 5.57
N LYS A 101 -4.58 -1.01 6.09
CA LYS A 101 -4.25 -2.18 5.29
C LYS A 101 -5.35 -2.48 4.26
N ALA A 102 -6.61 -2.51 4.68
CA ALA A 102 -7.72 -2.78 3.78
C ALA A 102 -7.85 -1.72 2.65
N SER A 103 -7.61 -0.44 2.95
CA SER A 103 -7.58 0.62 1.94
C SER A 103 -6.42 0.44 0.96
N ILE A 104 -5.23 0.10 1.44
CA ILE A 104 -4.04 -0.13 0.60
C ILE A 104 -4.24 -1.37 -0.29
N ASP A 105 -4.73 -2.47 0.26
CA ASP A 105 -5.02 -3.69 -0.50
C ASP A 105 -6.11 -3.45 -1.56
N SER A 106 -7.12 -2.62 -1.26
CA SER A 106 -8.15 -2.23 -2.24
C SER A 106 -7.56 -1.40 -3.38
N ASN A 107 -6.73 -0.41 -3.06
CA ASN A 107 -6.06 0.41 -4.08
C ASN A 107 -5.12 -0.42 -4.96
N PHE A 108 -4.45 -1.42 -4.38
CA PHE A 108 -3.64 -2.39 -5.12
C PHE A 108 -4.49 -3.19 -6.11
N LYS A 109 -5.69 -3.63 -5.71
CA LYS A 109 -6.62 -4.28 -6.64
C LYS A 109 -6.98 -3.36 -7.81
N ASP A 110 -7.31 -2.11 -7.53
CA ASP A 110 -7.67 -1.13 -8.56
C ASP A 110 -6.50 -0.91 -9.55
N ASP A 111 -5.25 -0.89 -9.06
CA ASP A 111 -4.06 -0.82 -9.91
C ASP A 111 -3.83 -2.04 -10.78
N LEU A 112 -4.03 -3.24 -10.23
CA LEU A 112 -3.90 -4.48 -10.99
C LEU A 112 -4.93 -4.51 -12.13
N TYR A 113 -6.15 -4.08 -11.84
CA TYR A 113 -7.22 -3.96 -12.85
C TYR A 113 -6.89 -2.91 -13.90
N TYR A 114 -6.37 -1.75 -13.49
CA TYR A 114 -5.88 -0.73 -14.43
C TYR A 114 -4.79 -1.30 -15.37
N GLN A 115 -3.85 -2.10 -14.84
CA GLN A 115 -2.84 -2.76 -15.68
C GLN A 115 -3.45 -3.73 -16.69
N CYS A 116 -4.52 -4.44 -16.31
CA CYS A 116 -5.25 -5.33 -17.22
C CYS A 116 -5.94 -4.55 -18.34
N GLU A 117 -6.60 -3.44 -18.01
CA GLU A 117 -7.29 -2.57 -18.97
C GLU A 117 -6.32 -1.97 -20.01
N VAL A 118 -5.18 -1.44 -19.56
CA VAL A 118 -4.29 -0.67 -20.45
C VAL A 118 -3.28 -1.52 -21.24
N ASN A 119 -2.98 -2.75 -20.80
CA ASN A 119 -2.00 -3.62 -21.47
C ASN A 119 -2.62 -4.81 -22.23
N GLY A 120 -3.93 -5.04 -22.10
CA GLY A 120 -4.79 -5.48 -23.21
C GLY A 120 -4.50 -6.82 -23.91
N SER A 121 -4.08 -7.86 -23.20
CA SER A 121 -4.18 -9.24 -23.70
C SER A 121 -4.70 -10.13 -22.59
N PHE A 122 -5.69 -10.98 -22.92
CA PHE A 122 -6.34 -11.87 -21.95
C PHE A 122 -6.92 -11.12 -20.74
N GLU A 123 -7.57 -9.97 -20.96
CA GLU A 123 -8.08 -9.08 -19.91
C GLU A 123 -8.83 -9.82 -18.79
N SER A 124 -9.75 -10.72 -19.12
CA SER A 124 -10.48 -11.51 -18.12
C SER A 124 -9.59 -12.47 -17.31
N ILE A 125 -8.54 -13.03 -17.91
CA ILE A 125 -7.57 -13.89 -17.22
C ILE A 125 -6.62 -13.03 -16.38
N CYS A 126 -6.27 -11.83 -16.88
CA CYS A 126 -5.53 -10.84 -16.12
C CYS A 126 -6.34 -10.43 -14.88
N GLU A 127 -7.57 -9.97 -15.01
CA GLU A 127 -8.40 -9.60 -13.86
C GLU A 127 -8.60 -10.77 -12.88
N ALA A 128 -8.71 -12.00 -13.38
CA ALA A 128 -8.75 -13.18 -12.53
C ALA A 128 -7.46 -13.40 -11.74
N LEU A 129 -6.28 -13.17 -12.33
CA LEU A 129 -5.01 -13.21 -11.59
C LEU A 129 -4.88 -12.02 -10.62
N ALA A 130 -5.36 -10.84 -11.00
CA ALA A 130 -5.43 -9.68 -10.11
C ALA A 130 -6.24 -9.98 -8.84
N ASP A 131 -7.36 -10.69 -8.99
CA ASP A 131 -8.17 -11.19 -7.89
C ASP A 131 -7.38 -12.17 -6.98
N VAL A 132 -6.50 -13.01 -7.53
CA VAL A 132 -5.60 -13.89 -6.76
C VAL A 132 -4.58 -13.09 -5.97
N TYR A 133 -3.93 -12.10 -6.60
CA TYR A 133 -2.96 -11.20 -5.96
C TYR A 133 -3.60 -10.42 -4.80
N TYR A 134 -4.79 -9.84 -5.03
CA TYR A 134 -5.56 -9.17 -3.99
C TYR A 134 -5.91 -10.12 -2.84
N ALA A 135 -6.38 -11.33 -3.15
CA ALA A 135 -6.71 -12.31 -2.12
C ALA A 135 -5.48 -12.72 -1.29
N ALA A 136 -4.30 -12.83 -1.91
CA ALA A 136 -3.05 -13.15 -1.23
C ALA A 136 -2.66 -12.06 -0.22
N VAL A 137 -2.70 -10.77 -0.59
CA VAL A 137 -2.38 -9.69 0.36
C VAL A 137 -3.41 -9.57 1.47
N VAL A 138 -4.69 -9.85 1.19
CA VAL A 138 -5.75 -9.86 2.21
C VAL A 138 -5.50 -10.93 3.27
N GLU A 139 -5.07 -12.13 2.87
CA GLU A 139 -4.90 -13.27 3.78
C GLU A 139 -3.53 -13.39 4.44
N PHE A 140 -2.46 -13.01 3.72
CA PHE A 140 -1.09 -13.28 4.12
C PHE A 140 -0.24 -12.01 4.30
N GLY A 141 -0.68 -10.88 3.73
CA GLY A 141 -0.01 -9.60 3.90
C GLY A 141 -0.26 -9.00 5.28
N GLY A 142 0.69 -8.23 5.78
CA GLY A 142 0.47 -7.34 6.93
C GLY A 142 0.05 -8.04 8.23
N ASP A 143 0.74 -9.13 8.59
CA ASP A 143 0.51 -9.89 9.84
C ASP A 143 0.55 -9.01 11.11
N ASP A 144 1.26 -7.89 11.07
CA ASP A 144 1.32 -6.87 12.11
C ASP A 144 0.00 -6.10 12.30
N ALA A 145 -0.77 -5.91 11.22
CA ALA A 145 -2.10 -5.31 11.27
C ALA A 145 -3.21 -6.35 11.48
N THR A 146 -3.11 -7.53 10.88
CA THR A 146 -4.16 -8.58 10.88
C THR A 146 -3.66 -9.97 11.26
N PRO A 147 -3.15 -10.18 12.48
CA PRO A 147 -2.56 -11.46 12.87
C PRO A 147 -3.59 -12.59 12.84
N GLY A 148 -3.26 -13.69 12.15
CA GLY A 148 -3.99 -14.96 12.23
C GLY A 148 -5.35 -14.99 11.53
N LYS A 149 -5.68 -14.00 10.70
CA LYS A 149 -6.90 -14.04 9.85
C LYS A 149 -6.59 -14.74 8.53
N ARG A 150 -6.80 -16.04 8.48
CA ARG A 150 -6.79 -16.80 7.23
C ARG A 150 -8.22 -17.13 6.82
N SER A 151 -8.62 -16.72 5.61
CA SER A 151 -9.88 -17.13 4.99
C SER A 151 -9.64 -18.24 3.95
N SER A 152 -10.60 -18.46 3.06
CA SER A 152 -10.47 -19.34 1.89
C SER A 152 -10.54 -18.55 0.57
N LEU A 153 -10.43 -17.23 0.65
CA LEU A 153 -10.54 -16.30 -0.47
C LEU A 153 -9.40 -16.55 -1.48
N TYR A 154 -8.17 -16.75 -1.00
CA TYR A 154 -7.03 -17.04 -1.88
C TYR A 154 -7.27 -18.30 -2.71
N GLU A 155 -7.61 -19.41 -2.04
CA GLU A 155 -7.88 -20.68 -2.71
C GLU A 155 -9.07 -20.60 -3.67
N GLU A 156 -10.13 -19.86 -3.31
CA GLU A 156 -11.28 -19.62 -4.18
C GLU A 156 -10.88 -18.88 -5.45
N LYS A 157 -10.13 -17.77 -5.32
CA LYS A 157 -9.68 -16.98 -6.47
C LYS A 157 -8.69 -17.73 -7.33
N LEU A 158 -7.78 -18.48 -6.73
CA LEU A 158 -6.82 -19.32 -7.44
C LEU A 158 -7.52 -20.40 -8.26
N ALA A 159 -8.56 -21.03 -7.71
CA ALA A 159 -9.36 -22.02 -8.45
C ALA A 159 -10.05 -21.41 -9.67
N ILE A 160 -10.60 -20.20 -9.54
CA ILE A 160 -11.26 -19.48 -10.65
C ILE A 160 -10.24 -19.14 -11.75
N TYR A 161 -9.09 -18.56 -11.38
CA TYR A 161 -8.02 -18.25 -12.33
C TYR A 161 -7.55 -19.50 -13.08
N ASN A 162 -7.26 -20.58 -12.35
CA ASN A 162 -6.82 -21.84 -12.95
C ASN A 162 -7.85 -22.43 -13.91
N GLN A 163 -9.14 -22.33 -13.59
CA GLN A 163 -10.21 -22.77 -14.49
C GLN A 163 -10.23 -21.94 -15.79
N LEU A 164 -10.15 -20.61 -15.70
CA LEU A 164 -10.16 -19.73 -16.88
C LEU A 164 -8.96 -19.99 -17.80
N VAL A 165 -7.77 -20.17 -17.22
CA VAL A 165 -6.56 -20.53 -17.98
C VAL A 165 -6.75 -21.88 -18.67
N ALA A 166 -7.23 -22.90 -17.96
CA ALA A 166 -7.44 -24.23 -18.53
C ALA A 166 -8.45 -24.21 -19.69
N GLU A 167 -9.53 -23.44 -19.57
CA GLU A 167 -10.53 -23.28 -20.63
C GLU A 167 -9.94 -22.56 -21.86
N ALA A 168 -9.18 -21.49 -21.67
CA ALA A 168 -8.54 -20.76 -22.77
C ALA A 168 -7.49 -21.62 -23.50
N VAL A 169 -6.71 -22.41 -22.76
CA VAL A 169 -5.76 -23.38 -23.33
C VAL A 169 -6.50 -24.46 -24.13
N ALA A 170 -7.59 -25.02 -23.58
CA ALA A 170 -8.38 -26.06 -24.26
C ALA A 170 -9.02 -25.58 -25.57
N LYS A 171 -9.35 -24.28 -25.66
CA LYS A 171 -9.87 -23.64 -26.87
C LYS A 171 -8.77 -23.21 -27.86
N GLY A 172 -7.50 -23.30 -27.47
CA GLY A 172 -6.38 -22.78 -28.26
C GLY A 172 -6.31 -21.25 -28.31
N GLU A 173 -6.98 -20.57 -27.36
CA GLU A 173 -6.99 -19.12 -27.23
C GLU A 173 -5.74 -18.62 -26.49
N LEU A 174 -5.19 -19.45 -25.60
CA LEU A 174 -3.99 -19.17 -24.80
C LEU A 174 -2.95 -20.28 -24.99
N VAL A 175 -1.68 -19.90 -25.15
CA VAL A 175 -0.54 -20.83 -25.10
C VAL A 175 0.32 -20.41 -23.92
N LEU A 176 0.45 -21.30 -22.94
CA LEU A 176 1.36 -21.09 -21.83
C LEU A 176 2.80 -21.16 -22.32
N PRO A 177 3.70 -20.28 -21.82
CA PRO A 177 5.13 -20.45 -22.11
C PRO A 177 5.57 -21.84 -21.63
N GLU A 178 6.39 -22.52 -22.43
CA GLU A 178 7.04 -23.75 -21.97
C GLU A 178 7.85 -23.41 -20.72
N THR A 179 7.63 -24.17 -19.64
CA THR A 179 8.41 -24.03 -18.41
C THR A 179 9.90 -24.14 -18.75
N ALA A 180 10.64 -23.04 -18.57
CA ALA A 180 12.10 -23.03 -18.72
C ALA A 180 12.78 -23.80 -17.58
#